data_AF-A0A0F9WLR9-F1
#
_entry.id   AF-A0A0F9WLR9-F1
#
_cell.length_a   1.000
_cell.length_b   1.000
_cell.length_c   1.000
_cell.angle_alpha   90.00
_cell.angle_beta   90.00
_cell.angle_gamma   90.00
#
_symmetry.space_group_name_H-M   'P 1'
#
loop_
_entity.id
_entity.type
_entity.pdbx_description
1 polymer ?
#
loop_
_entity_poly.entity_id
_entity_poly.type
_entity_poly.pdbx_seq_one_letter_code
_entity_poly.pdbx_strand_id
1 'polypeptide(L)'
;MTSDETRYTFTLSVNIIEAGVLMGVIMKAEDHTRELLSGVFKQLVDKKKEVEQAEGVTKEVLPGGVLKISDADGNVIIREPYPWEIEGN
;
A
#
# COMPACT_ATOMS: atom_id res chain seq x y z
N MET A 1 18.26 5.13 -35.71
CA MET A 1 18.77 5.75 -34.48
C MET A 1 17.63 5.82 -33.49
N THR A 2 17.52 4.84 -32.61
CA THR A 2 16.60 4.89 -31.47
C THR A 2 17.30 5.71 -30.39
N SER A 3 16.74 6.89 -30.09
CA SER A 3 17.17 7.71 -28.96
C SER A 3 17.04 6.92 -27.66
N ASP A 4 18.16 6.75 -26.97
CA ASP A 4 18.22 6.09 -25.66
C ASP A 4 17.54 7.01 -24.63
N GLU A 5 16.41 6.56 -24.10
CA GLU A 5 15.60 7.35 -23.16
C GLU A 5 16.32 7.37 -21.81
N THR A 6 16.86 8.53 -21.42
CA THR A 6 17.58 8.68 -20.15
C THR A 6 16.63 8.43 -18.98
N ARG A 7 16.81 7.32 -18.26
CA ARG A 7 16.04 7.02 -17.04
C ARG A 7 16.67 7.68 -15.83
N TYR A 8 15.90 8.50 -15.13
CA TYR A 8 16.27 9.03 -13.82
C TYR A 8 15.67 8.15 -12.73
N THR A 9 16.48 7.80 -11.72
CA THR A 9 16.03 7.07 -10.54
C THR A 9 16.28 7.93 -9.32
N PHE A 10 15.27 8.08 -8.49
CA PHE A 10 15.33 8.81 -7.22
C PHE A 10 14.93 7.86 -6.09
N THR A 11 15.63 7.95 -4.97
CA THR A 11 15.26 7.25 -3.73
C THR A 11 14.57 8.22 -2.79
N LEU A 12 13.36 7.87 -2.36
CA LEU A 12 12.65 8.57 -1.30
C LEU A 12 12.76 7.75 -0.02
N SER A 13 13.26 8.37 1.05
CA SER A 13 13.27 7.78 2.39
C SER A 13 12.13 8.38 3.21
N VAL A 14 11.28 7.53 3.76
CA VAL A 14 10.13 7.89 4.60
C VAL A 14 10.03 6.94 5.78
N ASN A 15 9.55 7.42 6.92
CA ASN A 15 9.12 6.55 8.01
C ASN A 15 7.72 5.95 7.73
N ILE A 16 7.26 5.05 8.60
CA ILE A 16 5.99 4.32 8.37
C ILE A 16 4.76 5.23 8.34
N ILE A 17 4.77 6.32 9.13
CA ILE A 17 3.67 7.29 9.16
C ILE A 17 3.67 8.14 7.89
N GLU A 18 4.84 8.63 7.47
CA GLU A 18 5.02 9.37 6.22
C GLU A 18 4.64 8.52 5.00
N ALA A 19 5.01 7.23 5.00
CA ALA A 19 4.60 6.28 3.97
C ALA A 19 3.08 6.12 3.93
N GLY A 20 2.42 5.97 5.08
CA GLY A 20 0.96 5.89 5.17
C GLY A 20 0.26 7.17 4.68
N VAL A 21 0.79 8.34 5.03
CA VAL A 21 0.30 9.63 4.51
C VAL A 21 0.46 9.71 2.99
N LEU A 22 1.63 9.36 2.47
CA LEU A 22 1.91 9.37 1.03
C LEU A 22 0.96 8.43 0.26
N MET A 23 0.72 7.22 0.78
CA MET A 23 -0.29 6.31 0.22
C MET A 23 -1.66 6.99 0.16
N GLY A 24 -2.11 7.59 1.27
CA GLY A 24 -3.39 8.29 1.34
C GLY A 24 -3.51 9.49 0.38
N VAL A 25 -2.42 10.24 0.19
CA VAL A 25 -2.35 11.34 -0.78
C VAL A 25 -2.48 10.82 -2.20
N ILE A 26 -1.74 9.75 -2.57
CA ILE A 26 -1.81 9.16 -3.92
C ILE A 26 -3.22 8.64 -4.22
N MET A 27 -3.88 7.97 -3.27
CA MET A 27 -5.24 7.47 -3.47
C MET A 27 -6.27 8.57 -3.74
N LYS A 28 -6.10 9.72 -3.08
CA LYS A 28 -7.01 10.87 -3.20
C LYS A 28 -6.66 11.77 -4.39
N ALA A 29 -5.54 11.52 -5.07
CA ALA A 29 -5.13 12.29 -6.23
C ALA A 29 -6.06 12.03 -7.43
N GLU A 30 -6.10 13.01 -8.33
CA GLU A 30 -6.77 12.89 -9.63
C GLU A 30 -6.23 11.68 -10.42
N ASP A 31 -7.06 11.10 -11.29
CA ASP A 31 -6.75 9.81 -11.95
C ASP A 31 -5.42 9.83 -12.71
N HIS A 32 -5.13 10.91 -13.43
CA HIS A 32 -3.85 11.08 -14.12
C HIS A 32 -2.65 11.03 -13.16
N THR A 33 -2.75 11.68 -12.01
CA THR A 33 -1.67 11.67 -11.00
C THR A 33 -1.54 10.30 -10.35
N ARG A 34 -2.66 9.62 -10.11
CA ARG A 34 -2.68 8.26 -9.56
C ARG A 34 -2.03 7.27 -10.51
N GLU A 35 -2.28 7.39 -11.81
CA GLU A 35 -1.67 6.56 -12.85
C GLU A 35 -0.14 6.81 -12.92
N LEU A 36 0.28 8.08 -12.95
CA LEU A 36 1.69 8.47 -12.93
C LEU A 36 2.44 7.92 -11.71
N LEU A 37 1.79 7.89 -10.54
CA LEU A 37 2.39 7.43 -9.28
C LEU A 37 2.10 5.97 -8.95
N SER A 38 1.48 5.20 -9.86
CA SER A 38 1.11 3.79 -9.63
C SER A 38 2.31 2.92 -9.23
N GLY A 39 3.48 3.15 -9.82
CA GLY A 39 4.72 2.45 -9.47
C GLY A 39 5.24 2.77 -8.06
N VAL A 40 5.07 4.01 -7.59
CA VAL A 40 5.39 4.41 -6.21
C VAL A 40 4.39 3.80 -5.23
N PHE A 41 3.09 3.87 -5.57
CA PHE A 41 2.02 3.28 -4.76
C PHE A 41 2.22 1.78 -4.58
N LYS A 42 2.58 1.06 -5.66
CA LYS A 42 2.89 -0.37 -5.60
C LYS A 42 4.04 -0.66 -4.65
N GLN A 43 5.14 0.10 -4.71
CA GLN A 43 6.28 -0.08 -3.80
C GLN A 43 5.88 0.14 -2.33
N LEU A 44 5.02 1.13 -2.05
CA LEU A 44 4.51 1.38 -0.71
C LEU A 44 3.60 0.23 -0.21
N VAL A 45 2.72 -0.30 -1.06
CA VAL A 45 1.88 -1.46 -0.74
C VAL A 45 2.73 -2.70 -0.46
N ASP A 46 3.73 -2.97 -1.31
CA ASP A 46 4.61 -4.12 -1.17
C ASP A 46 5.41 -4.02 0.15
N LYS A 47 5.94 -2.83 0.49
CA LYS A 47 6.62 -2.58 1.78
C LYS A 47 5.69 -2.69 2.98
N LYS A 48 4.44 -2.22 2.88
CA LYS A 48 3.44 -2.40 3.94
C LYS A 48 3.18 -3.89 4.20
N LYS A 49 3.03 -4.70 3.14
CA LYS A 49 2.83 -6.15 3.27
C LYS A 49 4.03 -6.83 3.95
N GLU A 50 5.25 -6.45 3.59
CA GLU A 50 6.47 -6.97 4.25
C GLU A 50 6.49 -6.67 5.75
N VAL A 51 6.17 -5.43 6.15
CA VAL A 51 6.11 -5.03 7.57
C VAL A 51 4.99 -5.77 8.29
N GLU A 52 3.79 -5.82 7.72
CA GLU A 52 2.67 -6.58 8.29
C GLU A 52 3.04 -8.04 8.53
N GLN A 53 3.70 -8.69 7.56
CA GLN A 53 4.16 -10.07 7.70
C GLN A 53 5.23 -10.21 8.81
N ALA A 54 6.19 -9.29 8.88
CA ALA A 54 7.25 -9.32 9.88
C ALA A 54 6.71 -9.16 11.32
N GLU A 55 5.66 -8.36 11.48
CA GLU A 55 5.00 -8.10 12.76
C GLU A 55 3.86 -9.09 13.07
N GLY A 56 3.71 -10.16 12.26
CA GLY A 56 2.71 -11.20 12.48
C GLY A 56 1.26 -10.73 12.29
N VAL A 57 1.04 -9.68 11.51
CA VAL A 57 -0.30 -9.19 11.18
C VAL A 57 -1.02 -10.19 10.29
N THR A 58 -2.22 -10.57 10.71
CA THR A 58 -3.11 -11.47 9.99
C THR A 58 -4.33 -10.71 9.48
N LYS A 59 -4.88 -11.16 8.35
CA LYS A 59 -6.04 -10.54 7.71
C LYS A 59 -7.08 -11.59 7.33
N GLU A 60 -8.33 -11.31 7.67
CA GLU A 60 -9.47 -12.17 7.41
C GLU A 60 -10.61 -11.33 6.83
N VAL A 61 -11.18 -11.76 5.70
CA VAL A 61 -12.40 -11.15 5.16
C VAL A 61 -13.59 -11.80 5.86
N LEU A 62 -14.35 -10.99 6.60
CA LEU A 62 -15.53 -11.44 7.34
C LEU A 62 -16.79 -11.44 6.45
N PRO A 63 -17.87 -12.11 6.89
CA PRO A 63 -19.18 -11.97 6.25
C PRO A 63 -19.58 -10.50 6.15
N GLY A 64 -19.96 -10.06 4.95
CA GLY A 64 -20.25 -8.65 4.65
C GLY A 64 -19.09 -7.91 3.96
N GLY A 65 -17.94 -8.57 3.75
CA GLY A 65 -16.83 -8.00 2.96
C GLY A 65 -15.88 -7.10 3.75
N VAL A 66 -16.12 -6.93 5.06
CA VAL A 66 -15.23 -6.15 5.94
C VAL A 66 -13.96 -6.93 6.25
N LEU A 67 -12.86 -6.20 6.38
CA LEU A 67 -11.54 -6.74 6.67
C LEU A 67 -11.28 -6.66 8.17
N LYS A 68 -11.02 -7.82 8.78
CA LYS A 68 -10.48 -7.94 10.12
C LYS A 68 -8.97 -8.07 10.04
N ILE A 69 -8.28 -7.23 10.78
CA ILE A 69 -6.82 -7.19 10.86
C ILE A 69 -6.45 -7.44 12.33
N SER A 70 -5.60 -8.43 12.59
CA SER A 70 -5.16 -8.75 13.95
C SER A 70 -3.63 -8.81 14.01
N ASP A 71 -3.02 -8.31 15.07
CA ASP A 71 -1.57 -8.47 15.32
C ASP A 71 -1.27 -9.61 16.31
N ALA A 72 0.02 -9.85 16.55
CA ALA A 72 0.50 -10.91 17.45
C ALA A 72 0.11 -10.66 18.92
N ASP A 73 -0.12 -9.41 19.32
CA ASP A 73 -0.54 -9.03 20.67
C ASP A 73 -2.06 -9.17 20.87
N GLY A 74 -2.80 -9.51 19.81
CA GLY A 74 -4.24 -9.69 19.84
C GLY A 74 -5.02 -8.39 19.68
N ASN A 75 -4.37 -7.28 19.28
CA ASN A 75 -5.09 -6.07 18.89
C ASN A 75 -5.83 -6.32 17.58
N VAL A 76 -7.05 -5.80 17.48
CA VAL A 76 -7.93 -6.03 16.33
C VAL A 76 -8.50 -4.72 15.79
N ILE A 77 -8.43 -4.56 14.47
CA ILE A 77 -9.11 -3.50 13.72
C ILE A 77 -10.07 -4.16 12.73
N ILE A 78 -11.31 -3.68 12.68
CA ILE A 78 -12.32 -4.10 11.69
C ILE A 78 -12.75 -2.87 10.89
N ARG A 79 -12.60 -2.93 9.57
CA ARG A 79 -12.99 -1.84 8.66
C ARG A 79 -13.30 -2.36 7.26
N GLU A 80 -13.86 -1.49 6.42
CA GLU A 80 -13.92 -1.75 4.98
C GLU A 80 -12.52 -1.96 4.40
N PRO A 81 -12.33 -2.95 3.51
CA PRO A 81 -11.07 -3.15 2.82
C PRO A 81 -10.77 -1.97 1.90
N TYR A 82 -9.49 -1.68 1.72
CA TYR A 82 -9.08 -0.81 0.62
C TYR A 82 -9.11 -1.58 -0.71
N PRO A 83 -9.29 -0.90 -1.86
CA PRO A 83 -9.38 -1.57 -3.16
C PRO A 83 -8.25 -2.57 -3.45
N TRP A 84 -7.00 -2.24 -3.07
CA TRP A 84 -5.82 -3.09 -3.27
C TRP A 84 -5.62 -4.19 -2.22
N GLU A 85 -6.46 -4.25 -1.17
CA GLU A 85 -6.38 -5.30 -0.13
C GLU A 85 -7.23 -6.53 -0.47
N ILE A 86 -8.11 -6.41 -1.45
CA ILE A 86 -8.98 -7.49 -1.93
C ILE A 86 -8.41 -8.13 -3.20
N GLU A 87 -7.60 -7.39 -3.96
CA GLU A 87 -6.91 -7.88 -5.15
C GLU A 87 -5.59 -8.57 -4.76
N GLY A 88 -5.62 -9.90 -4.70
CA GLY A 88 -4.41 -10.73 -4.56
C GLY A 88 -4.11 -11.25 -3.16
N ASN A 89 -5.15 -11.66 -2.43
CA ASN A 89 -5.01 -12.61 -1.32
C ASN A 89 -5.29 -14.04 -1.83
#